data_AF-A0A409XIP3-F1
#
_entry.id   AF-A0A409XIP3-F1
#
_cell.length_a   1.000
_cell.length_b   1.000
_cell.length_c   1.000
_cell.angle_alpha   90.00
_cell.angle_beta   90.00
_cell.angle_gamma   90.00
#
_symmetry.space_group_name_H-M   'P 1'
#
loop_
_entity.id
_entity.type
_entity.pdbx_description
1 polymer ?
#
loop_
_entity_poly.entity_id
_entity_poly.type
_entity_poly.pdbx_seq_one_letter_code
_entity_poly.pdbx_strand_id
1 'polypeptide(L)'
;MASHIISSFAARATASPYAASLGLGLGTVSYYFWGNIASQFMGSIGLAVYPEELKKVGIDTSKSVEIWGWGYKQGAKHMAISAAAAGLAVLAAAFQTPPAGLLFSPRNYLLLLSPLLLANGIYTVIFMLPTNNRLLAIRDKIVKARLVSDSSSSSPLSIAQEEEAKSLLQKWKELHYVRLALGAVGWVGTLAVYMATI
;
A
#
# COMPACT_ATOMS: atom_id res chain seq x y z
N MET A 1 -14.60 27.78 6.95
CA MET A 1 -15.39 26.57 6.61
C MET A 1 -14.61 25.27 6.92
N ALA A 2 -13.34 25.14 6.52
CA ALA A 2 -12.52 23.95 6.86
C ALA A 2 -12.30 23.72 8.37
N SER A 3 -12.21 24.78 9.18
CA SER A 3 -12.02 24.66 10.65
C SER A 3 -13.20 23.99 11.36
N HIS A 4 -14.43 24.21 10.89
CA HIS A 4 -15.64 23.59 11.46
C HIS A 4 -15.80 22.11 11.08
N ILE A 5 -15.29 21.71 9.91
CA ILE A 5 -15.35 20.31 9.45
C ILE A 5 -14.36 19.46 10.27
N ILE A 6 -13.13 19.95 10.45
CA ILE A 6 -12.08 19.26 11.21
C ILE A 6 -12.48 19.11 12.69
N SER A 7 -13.06 20.15 13.30
CA SER A 7 -13.54 20.07 14.68
C SER A 7 -14.68 19.07 14.84
N SER A 8 -15.56 18.92 13.83
CA SER A 8 -16.66 17.95 13.88
C SER A 8 -16.23 16.49 13.74
N PHE A 9 -15.14 16.21 13.00
CA PHE A 9 -14.60 14.85 12.85
C PHE A 9 -13.84 14.42 14.11
N ALA A 10 -12.94 15.28 14.60
CA ALA A 10 -12.18 15.00 15.81
C ALA A 10 -13.11 14.82 17.03
N ALA A 11 -14.12 15.68 17.18
CA ALA A 11 -15.10 15.56 18.28
C ALA A 11 -15.94 14.28 18.20
N ARG A 12 -16.32 13.83 17.00
CA ARG A 12 -17.04 12.57 16.80
C ARG A 12 -16.17 11.35 17.03
N ALA A 13 -14.93 11.38 16.54
CA ALA A 13 -13.96 10.30 16.73
C ALA A 13 -13.56 10.14 18.20
N THR A 14 -13.53 11.18 19.01
CA THR A 14 -13.16 11.05 20.45
C THR A 14 -14.36 10.89 21.39
N ALA A 15 -15.59 10.83 20.86
CA ALA A 15 -16.80 10.76 21.68
C ALA A 15 -16.93 9.46 22.49
N SER A 16 -16.28 8.38 22.04
CA SER A 16 -16.26 7.09 22.75
C SER A 16 -15.03 6.26 22.34
N PRO A 17 -14.63 5.24 23.13
CA PRO A 17 -13.58 4.30 22.73
C PRO A 17 -13.86 3.65 21.36
N TYR A 18 -15.13 3.28 21.11
CA TYR A 18 -15.58 2.73 19.83
C TYR A 18 -15.30 3.70 18.67
N ALA A 19 -15.75 4.95 18.81
CA ALA A 19 -15.57 5.98 17.80
C ALA A 19 -14.08 6.28 17.56
N ALA A 20 -13.26 6.22 18.60
CA ALA A 20 -11.82 6.50 18.51
C ALA A 20 -11.11 5.39 17.75
N SER A 21 -11.40 4.13 18.09
CA SER A 21 -10.85 2.97 17.40
C SER A 21 -11.30 2.93 15.93
N LEU A 22 -12.58 3.17 15.66
CA LEU A 22 -13.12 3.16 14.30
C LEU A 22 -12.59 4.33 13.46
N GLY A 23 -12.50 5.52 14.03
CA GLY A 23 -11.92 6.70 13.39
C GLY A 23 -10.43 6.52 13.09
N LEU A 24 -9.66 5.95 14.02
CA LEU A 24 -8.26 5.59 13.79
C LEU A 24 -8.13 4.53 12.69
N GLY A 25 -8.99 3.51 12.70
CA GLY A 25 -9.08 2.48 11.67
C GLY A 25 -9.34 3.09 10.29
N LEU A 26 -10.34 3.98 10.19
CA LEU A 26 -10.67 4.68 8.95
C LEU A 26 -9.52 5.58 8.47
N GLY A 27 -8.89 6.33 9.38
CA GLY A 27 -7.77 7.20 9.03
C GLY A 27 -6.56 6.42 8.50
N THR A 28 -6.19 5.35 9.20
CA THR A 28 -5.03 4.51 8.81
C THR A 28 -5.30 3.69 7.55
N VAL A 29 -6.49 3.13 7.36
CA VAL A 29 -6.85 2.44 6.10
C VAL A 29 -6.96 3.42 4.93
N SER A 30 -7.42 4.66 5.16
CA SER A 30 -7.43 5.71 4.14
C SER A 30 -6.02 6.08 3.72
N TYR A 31 -5.12 6.30 4.69
CA TYR A 31 -3.71 6.58 4.40
C TYR A 31 -3.05 5.43 3.64
N TYR A 32 -3.31 4.18 4.05
CA TYR A 32 -2.85 2.99 3.33
C TYR A 32 -3.36 2.96 1.89
N PHE A 33 -4.68 3.00 1.70
CA PHE A 33 -5.31 2.82 0.39
C PHE A 33 -4.95 3.96 -0.58
N TRP A 34 -5.22 5.20 -0.19
CA TRP A 34 -4.95 6.37 -1.03
C TRP A 34 -3.45 6.62 -1.21
N GLY A 35 -2.63 6.29 -0.20
CA GLY A 35 -1.17 6.35 -0.33
C GLY A 35 -0.63 5.37 -1.38
N ASN A 36 -1.15 4.13 -1.43
CA ASN A 36 -0.77 3.18 -2.49
C ASN A 36 -1.31 3.62 -3.87
N ILE A 37 -2.55 4.14 -3.97
CA ILE A 37 -3.08 4.70 -5.23
C ILE A 37 -2.20 5.85 -5.72
N ALA A 38 -1.90 6.83 -4.86
CA ALA A 38 -1.07 7.97 -5.21
C ALA A 38 0.32 7.51 -5.67
N SER A 39 0.92 6.52 -4.99
CA SER A 39 2.20 5.94 -5.39
C SER A 39 2.17 5.26 -6.76
N GLN A 40 1.07 4.56 -7.07
CA GLN A 40 0.89 3.80 -8.30
C GLN A 40 0.52 4.67 -9.52
N PHE A 41 -0.20 5.77 -9.34
CA PHE A 41 -0.66 6.61 -10.46
C PHE A 41 0.10 7.93 -10.59
N MET A 42 0.60 8.48 -9.48
CA MET A 42 1.27 9.79 -9.45
C MET A 42 2.71 9.72 -8.94
N GLY A 43 3.13 8.56 -8.43
CA GLY A 43 4.43 8.37 -7.80
C GLY A 43 5.47 7.68 -8.70
N SER A 44 6.67 7.55 -8.14
CA SER A 44 7.81 6.89 -8.79
C SER A 44 7.55 5.42 -9.14
N ILE A 45 6.74 4.73 -8.34
CA ILE A 45 6.38 3.33 -8.59
C ILE A 45 5.56 3.19 -9.87
N GLY A 46 4.60 4.09 -10.10
CA GLY A 46 3.77 4.09 -11.30
C GLY A 46 4.56 4.16 -12.59
N LEU A 47 5.60 4.99 -12.63
CA LEU A 47 6.49 5.10 -13.79
C LEU A 47 7.29 3.81 -14.01
N ALA A 48 7.89 3.28 -12.95
CA ALA A 48 8.84 2.18 -13.04
C ALA A 48 8.23 0.84 -13.50
N VAL A 49 6.90 0.66 -13.39
CA VAL A 49 6.22 -0.58 -13.79
C VAL A 49 5.78 -0.63 -15.26
N TYR A 50 6.17 0.38 -16.07
CA TYR A 50 5.98 0.41 -17.52
C TYR A 50 7.32 0.60 -18.25
N PRO A 51 8.26 -0.35 -18.14
CA PRO A 51 9.61 -0.20 -18.67
C PRO A 51 9.65 0.01 -20.19
N GLU A 52 8.73 -0.57 -20.95
CA GLU A 52 8.66 -0.38 -22.41
C GLU A 52 8.23 1.05 -22.80
N GLU A 53 7.37 1.69 -22.03
CA GLU A 53 6.99 3.09 -22.25
C GLU A 53 8.14 4.04 -21.89
N LEU A 54 8.85 3.74 -20.79
CA LEU A 54 10.04 4.48 -20.36
C LEU A 54 11.20 4.35 -21.38
N LYS A 55 11.34 3.18 -22.01
CA LYS A 55 12.36 2.96 -23.04
C LYS A 55 12.17 3.88 -24.24
N LYS A 56 10.93 4.21 -24.61
CA LYS A 56 10.62 5.17 -25.71
C LYS A 56 11.13 6.58 -25.44
N VAL A 57 11.33 6.95 -24.17
CA VAL A 57 11.88 8.25 -23.74
C VAL A 57 13.32 8.15 -23.25
N GLY A 58 14.03 7.07 -23.59
CA GLY A 58 15.45 6.89 -23.28
C GLY A 58 15.75 6.44 -21.85
N ILE A 59 14.74 6.01 -21.08
CA ILE A 59 14.92 5.46 -19.74
C ILE A 59 14.98 3.93 -19.84
N ASP A 60 16.14 3.36 -19.53
CA ASP A 60 16.33 1.92 -19.59
C ASP A 60 15.67 1.17 -18.41
N THR A 61 15.64 -0.17 -18.54
CA THR A 61 15.10 -1.04 -17.49
C THR A 61 15.90 -0.93 -16.19
N SER A 62 17.22 -0.70 -16.26
CA SER A 62 18.06 -0.55 -15.07
C SER A 62 17.61 0.63 -14.21
N LYS A 63 17.34 1.77 -14.84
CA LYS A 63 16.83 2.97 -14.19
C LYS A 63 15.42 2.76 -13.64
N SER A 64 14.58 2.02 -14.36
CA SER A 64 13.23 1.65 -13.88
C SER A 64 13.30 0.86 -12.58
N VAL A 65 14.17 -0.15 -12.48
CA VAL A 65 14.39 -0.93 -11.25
C VAL A 65 14.91 -0.06 -10.10
N GLU A 66 15.79 0.90 -10.38
CA GLU A 66 16.27 1.85 -9.37
C GLU A 66 15.16 2.77 -8.85
N ILE A 67 14.36 3.34 -9.75
CA ILE A 67 13.23 4.21 -9.40
C ILE A 67 12.22 3.42 -8.54
N TRP A 68 11.88 2.20 -8.97
CA TRP A 68 11.03 1.30 -8.19
C TRP A 68 11.65 1.01 -6.82
N GLY A 69 12.93 0.65 -6.76
CA GLY A 69 13.60 0.26 -5.52
C GLY A 69 13.74 1.39 -4.52
N TRP A 70 13.91 2.62 -5.00
CA TRP A 70 13.84 3.83 -4.17
C TRP A 70 12.42 4.05 -3.63
N GLY A 71 11.41 4.05 -4.51
CA GLY A 71 10.01 4.24 -4.12
C GLY A 71 9.52 3.18 -3.13
N TYR A 72 9.87 1.92 -3.36
CA TYR A 72 9.56 0.82 -2.46
C TYR A 72 10.18 1.02 -1.07
N LYS A 73 11.46 1.39 -0.98
CA LYS A 73 12.13 1.61 0.32
C LYS A 73 11.48 2.75 1.12
N GLN A 74 11.06 3.82 0.45
CA GLN A 74 10.35 4.92 1.10
C GLN A 74 8.95 4.49 1.54
N GLY A 75 8.18 3.80 0.69
CA GLY A 75 6.79 3.46 0.98
C GLY A 75 6.59 2.27 1.92
N ALA A 76 7.45 1.25 1.85
CA ALA A 76 7.19 -0.06 2.45
C ALA A 76 6.96 -0.01 3.97
N LYS A 77 7.76 0.78 4.70
CA LYS A 77 7.62 0.92 6.16
C LYS A 77 6.29 1.56 6.54
N HIS A 78 5.95 2.68 5.88
CA HIS A 78 4.72 3.42 6.16
C HIS A 78 3.49 2.59 5.82
N MET A 79 3.50 1.88 4.70
CA MET A 79 2.37 1.07 4.26
C MET A 79 2.19 -0.20 5.09
N ALA A 80 3.27 -0.82 5.56
CA ALA A 80 3.17 -1.97 6.46
C ALA A 80 2.57 -1.57 7.81
N ILE A 81 3.05 -0.46 8.39
CA ILE A 81 2.57 0.05 9.68
C ILE A 81 1.10 0.49 9.56
N SER A 82 0.73 1.23 8.51
CA SER A 82 -0.65 1.70 8.34
C SER A 82 -1.66 0.57 8.12
N ALA A 83 -1.30 -0.48 7.37
CA ALA A 83 -2.15 -1.66 7.21
C ALA A 83 -2.37 -2.40 8.53
N ALA A 84 -1.30 -2.61 9.31
CA ALA A 84 -1.40 -3.26 10.61
C ALA A 84 -2.22 -2.42 11.60
N ALA A 85 -1.95 -1.11 11.68
CA ALA A 85 -2.69 -0.19 12.53
C ALA A 85 -4.19 -0.17 12.16
N ALA A 86 -4.52 -0.16 10.87
CA ALA A 86 -5.90 -0.22 10.40
C ALA A 86 -6.61 -1.49 10.85
N GLY A 87 -6.02 -2.66 10.59
CA GLY A 87 -6.61 -3.94 10.95
C GLY A 87 -6.84 -4.10 12.47
N LEU A 88 -5.87 -3.66 13.28
CA LEU A 88 -5.97 -3.70 14.74
C LEU A 88 -6.96 -2.68 15.30
N ALA A 89 -7.01 -1.46 14.75
CA ALA A 89 -7.95 -0.44 15.20
C ALA A 89 -9.40 -0.82 14.86
N VAL A 90 -9.64 -1.40 13.68
CA VAL A 90 -10.95 -1.95 13.29
C VAL A 90 -11.34 -3.13 14.18
N LEU A 91 -10.38 -3.99 14.56
CA LEU A 91 -10.64 -5.07 15.52
C LEU A 91 -11.05 -4.53 16.89
N ALA A 92 -10.32 -3.53 17.39
CA ALA A 92 -10.62 -2.90 18.67
C ALA A 92 -12.02 -2.27 18.66
N ALA A 93 -12.40 -1.60 17.57
CA ALA A 93 -13.75 -1.08 17.38
C ALA A 93 -14.81 -2.19 17.44
N ALA A 94 -14.53 -3.37 16.86
CA ALA A 94 -15.45 -4.50 16.93
C ALA A 94 -15.74 -4.96 18.37
N PHE A 95 -14.73 -4.98 19.24
CA PHE A 95 -14.88 -5.36 20.65
C PHE A 95 -15.48 -4.26 21.54
N GLN A 96 -15.47 -3.02 21.07
CA GLN A 96 -16.05 -1.87 21.76
C GLN A 96 -17.42 -1.47 21.20
N THR A 97 -17.94 -2.22 20.22
CA THR A 97 -19.21 -1.91 19.55
C THR A 97 -20.35 -1.88 20.59
N PRO A 98 -21.11 -0.77 20.69
CA PRO A 98 -22.26 -0.71 21.58
C PRO A 98 -23.31 -1.77 21.22
N PRO A 99 -24.17 -2.21 22.18
CA PRO A 99 -25.28 -3.09 21.87
C PRO A 99 -26.17 -2.46 20.77
N ALA A 100 -26.21 -3.08 19.60
CA ALA A 100 -26.98 -2.57 18.47
C ALA A 100 -28.41 -3.15 18.49
N GLY A 101 -29.39 -2.34 18.11
CA GLY A 101 -30.76 -2.81 17.84
C GLY A 101 -30.82 -3.80 16.68
N LEU A 102 -31.92 -4.57 16.60
CA LEU A 102 -32.15 -5.76 15.75
C LEU A 102 -31.81 -5.68 14.24
N LEU A 103 -31.52 -4.51 13.67
CA LEU A 103 -31.46 -4.33 12.21
C LEU A 103 -30.04 -4.30 11.60
N PHE A 104 -28.98 -4.01 12.37
CA PHE A 104 -27.60 -4.06 11.87
C PHE A 104 -26.66 -4.34 13.04
N SER A 105 -25.75 -5.32 12.91
CA SER A 105 -24.71 -5.56 13.92
C SER A 105 -23.34 -5.15 13.36
N PRO A 106 -22.91 -3.89 13.57
CA PRO A 106 -21.59 -3.40 13.13
C PRO A 106 -20.44 -4.29 13.61
N ARG A 107 -20.61 -4.94 14.76
CA ARG A 107 -19.63 -5.85 15.34
C ARG A 107 -19.24 -6.97 14.38
N ASN A 108 -20.20 -7.68 13.79
CA ASN A 108 -19.91 -8.80 12.91
C ASN A 108 -19.19 -8.34 11.64
N TYR A 109 -19.58 -7.20 11.08
CA TYR A 109 -18.90 -6.60 9.93
C TYR A 109 -17.47 -6.21 10.27
N LEU A 110 -17.23 -5.56 11.41
CA LEU A 110 -15.88 -5.16 11.84
C LEU A 110 -15.00 -6.38 12.15
N LEU A 111 -15.56 -7.45 12.74
CA LEU A 111 -14.85 -8.71 12.95
C LEU A 111 -14.46 -9.40 11.63
N LEU A 112 -15.25 -9.25 10.56
CA LEU A 112 -14.91 -9.76 9.22
C LEU A 112 -13.92 -8.85 8.48
N LEU A 113 -14.03 -7.53 8.64
CA LEU A 113 -13.16 -6.55 7.97
C LEU A 113 -11.74 -6.54 8.54
N SER A 114 -11.57 -6.71 9.85
CA SER A 114 -10.25 -6.72 10.48
C SER A 114 -9.28 -7.77 9.89
N PRO A 115 -9.61 -9.07 9.80
CA PRO A 115 -8.72 -10.05 9.20
C PRO A 115 -8.47 -9.78 7.72
N LEU A 116 -9.43 -9.20 6.98
CA LEU A 116 -9.22 -8.80 5.59
C LEU A 116 -8.18 -7.67 5.46
N LEU A 117 -8.23 -6.68 6.36
CA LEU A 117 -7.23 -5.62 6.43
C LEU A 117 -5.84 -6.18 6.78
N LEU A 118 -5.77 -7.08 7.76
CA LEU A 118 -4.52 -7.75 8.15
C LEU A 118 -4.01 -8.70 7.05
N ALA A 119 -4.90 -9.30 6.26
CA ALA A 119 -4.54 -10.19 5.15
C ALA A 119 -3.71 -9.49 4.07
N ASN A 120 -3.77 -8.15 3.93
CA ASN A 120 -2.86 -7.40 3.06
C ASN A 120 -1.38 -7.62 3.44
N GLY A 121 -1.08 -7.66 4.73
CA GLY A 121 0.26 -7.95 5.24
C GLY A 121 0.68 -9.37 4.91
N ILE A 122 -0.18 -10.34 5.19
CA ILE A 122 0.05 -11.77 4.90
C ILE A 122 0.28 -11.98 3.40
N TYR A 123 -0.58 -11.40 2.56
CA TYR A 123 -0.47 -11.45 1.10
C TYR A 123 0.86 -10.86 0.62
N THR A 124 1.26 -9.72 1.19
CA THR A 124 2.54 -9.08 0.85
C THR A 124 3.72 -9.98 1.19
N VAL A 125 3.73 -10.62 2.37
CA VAL A 125 4.82 -11.50 2.79
C VAL A 125 4.89 -12.77 1.94
N ILE A 126 3.75 -13.40 1.64
CA ILE A 126 3.72 -14.67 0.92
C ILE A 126 4.00 -14.48 -0.58
N PHE A 127 3.33 -13.52 -1.22
CA PHE A 127 3.32 -13.42 -2.68
C PHE A 127 4.23 -12.31 -3.23
N MET A 128 4.30 -11.16 -2.56
CA MET A 128 5.06 -10.01 -3.08
C MET A 128 6.52 -10.00 -2.62
N LEU A 129 6.81 -10.44 -1.40
CA LEU A 129 8.16 -10.36 -0.82
C LEU A 129 9.22 -11.09 -1.65
N PRO A 130 8.97 -12.28 -2.23
CA PRO A 130 9.95 -12.92 -3.11
C PRO A 130 10.30 -12.05 -4.34
N THR A 131 9.29 -11.45 -4.97
CA THR A 131 9.46 -10.53 -6.10
C THR A 131 10.21 -9.26 -5.68
N ASN A 132 9.84 -8.68 -4.53
CA ASN A 132 10.51 -7.49 -3.98
C ASN A 132 12.00 -7.75 -3.73
N ASN A 133 12.33 -8.89 -3.11
CA ASN A 133 13.71 -9.25 -2.80
C ASN A 133 14.56 -9.43 -4.07
N ARG A 134 14.00 -10.05 -5.11
CA ARG A 134 14.70 -10.21 -6.40
C ARG A 134 14.93 -8.85 -7.08
N LEU A 135 13.92 -7.99 -7.13
CA LEU A 135 14.08 -6.63 -7.70
C LEU A 135 15.10 -5.80 -6.92
N LEU A 136 15.10 -5.88 -5.59
CA LEU A 136 16.10 -5.21 -4.74
C LEU A 136 17.51 -5.75 -5.00
N ALA A 137 17.66 -7.07 -5.16
CA ALA A 137 18.94 -7.68 -5.49
C ALA A 137 19.47 -7.23 -6.87
N ILE A 138 18.59 -7.10 -7.87
CA ILE A 138 18.95 -6.54 -9.18
C ILE A 138 19.38 -5.08 -9.05
N ARG A 139 18.62 -4.26 -8.30
CA ARG A 139 19.01 -2.87 -8.00
C ARG A 139 20.41 -2.80 -7.39
N ASP A 140 20.69 -3.63 -6.40
CA ASP A 140 21.98 -3.57 -5.70
C ASP A 140 23.14 -3.95 -6.59
N LYS A 141 22.93 -4.85 -7.56
CA LYS A 141 23.90 -5.12 -8.63
C LYS A 141 24.11 -3.91 -9.54
N ILE A 142 23.03 -3.25 -9.97
CA ILE A 142 23.08 -2.04 -10.82
C ILE A 142 23.88 -0.93 -10.13
N VAL A 143 23.54 -0.63 -8.87
CA VAL A 143 24.20 0.42 -8.08
C VAL A 143 25.68 0.09 -7.89
N LYS A 144 26.01 -1.17 -7.55
CA LYS A 144 27.40 -1.59 -7.40
C LYS A 144 28.19 -1.51 -8.71
N ALA A 145 27.61 -1.91 -9.84
CA ALA A 145 28.27 -1.86 -11.13
C ALA A 145 28.61 -0.42 -11.55
N ARG A 146 27.71 0.54 -11.31
CA ARG A 146 27.96 1.96 -11.60
C ARG A 146 28.98 2.61 -10.68
N LEU A 147 29.14 2.14 -9.45
CA LEU A 147 30.20 2.62 -8.56
C LEU A 147 31.60 2.16 -9.00
N VAL A 148 31.68 1.06 -9.76
CA VAL A 148 32.95 0.48 -10.23
C VAL A 148 33.29 0.91 -11.66
N SER A 149 32.29 1.29 -12.47
CA SER A 149 32.49 1.68 -13.86
C SER A 149 32.23 3.16 -14.06
N ASP A 150 33.27 3.93 -14.37
CA ASP A 150 33.21 5.37 -14.73
C ASP A 150 32.46 5.64 -16.06
N SER A 151 31.87 4.62 -16.69
CA SER A 151 31.27 4.72 -18.02
C SER A 151 29.76 4.91 -17.96
N SER A 152 29.33 6.08 -18.45
CA SER A 152 28.00 6.67 -18.27
C SER A 152 26.96 6.28 -19.34
N SER A 153 27.23 5.30 -20.21
CA SER A 153 26.42 5.13 -21.44
C SER A 153 25.87 3.73 -21.73
N SER A 154 26.24 2.68 -20.97
CA SER A 154 25.70 1.33 -21.20
C SER A 154 24.89 0.84 -20.00
N SER A 155 23.76 0.17 -20.28
CA SER A 155 22.97 -0.47 -19.23
C SER A 155 23.84 -1.49 -18.50
N PRO A 156 23.94 -1.46 -17.17
CA PRO A 156 24.78 -2.39 -16.41
C PRO A 156 24.19 -3.81 -16.35
N LEU A 157 23.03 -4.05 -16.97
CA LEU A 157 22.36 -5.32 -17.01
C LEU A 157 22.72 -6.10 -18.27
N SER A 158 22.93 -7.41 -18.14
CA SER A 158 22.91 -8.29 -19.31
C SER A 158 21.49 -8.41 -19.86
N ILE A 159 21.34 -8.84 -21.13
CA ILE A 159 20.04 -9.04 -21.78
C ILE A 159 19.13 -9.96 -20.93
N ALA A 160 19.68 -11.03 -20.38
CA ALA A 160 18.93 -11.95 -19.52
C ALA A 160 18.43 -11.29 -18.22
N GLN A 161 19.25 -10.42 -17.61
CA GLN A 161 18.87 -9.69 -16.41
C GLN A 161 17.86 -8.59 -16.70
N GLU A 162 17.94 -7.96 -17.88
CA GLU A 162 16.96 -6.99 -18.34
C GLU A 162 15.58 -7.63 -18.49
N GLU A 163 15.50 -8.79 -19.17
CA GLU A 163 14.24 -9.52 -19.35
C GLU A 163 13.70 -10.06 -18.01
N GLU A 164 14.57 -10.55 -17.11
CA GLU A 164 14.17 -10.90 -15.74
C GLU A 164 13.59 -9.70 -14.99
N ALA A 165 14.25 -8.54 -15.06
CA ALA A 165 13.79 -7.33 -14.38
C ALA A 165 12.43 -6.86 -14.88
N LYS A 166 12.20 -6.86 -16.20
CA LYS A 166 10.88 -6.53 -16.80
C LYS A 166 9.80 -7.48 -16.32
N SER A 167 10.06 -8.78 -16.36
CA SER A 167 9.13 -9.81 -15.89
C SER A 167 8.78 -9.62 -14.41
N LEU A 168 9.77 -9.32 -13.57
CA LEU A 168 9.56 -9.07 -12.14
C LEU A 168 8.77 -7.77 -11.88
N LEU A 169 9.03 -6.69 -12.62
CA LEU A 169 8.28 -5.43 -12.49
C LEU A 169 6.80 -5.62 -12.89
N GLN A 170 6.55 -6.35 -13.98
CA GLN A 170 5.19 -6.66 -14.41
C GLN A 170 4.47 -7.57 -13.39
N LYS A 171 5.14 -8.63 -12.92
CA LYS A 171 4.60 -9.49 -11.85
C LYS A 171 4.32 -8.69 -10.58
N TRP A 172 5.21 -7.77 -10.19
CA TRP A 172 5.00 -6.91 -9.04
C TRP A 172 3.74 -6.06 -9.20
N LYS A 173 3.52 -5.47 -10.39
CA LYS A 173 2.33 -4.65 -10.71
C LYS A 173 1.05 -5.45 -10.54
N GLU A 174 0.99 -6.66 -11.11
CA GLU A 174 -0.17 -7.55 -11.02
C GLU A 174 -0.49 -7.89 -9.56
N LEU A 175 0.52 -8.31 -8.80
CA LEU A 175 0.35 -8.62 -7.38
C LEU A 175 -0.07 -7.38 -6.57
N HIS A 176 0.46 -6.21 -6.93
CA HIS A 176 0.12 -4.95 -6.28
C HIS A 176 -1.33 -4.53 -6.52
N TYR A 177 -1.89 -4.77 -7.71
CA TYR A 177 -3.31 -4.52 -7.99
C TYR A 177 -4.24 -5.39 -7.15
N VAL A 178 -3.90 -6.66 -6.94
CA VAL A 178 -4.65 -7.52 -6.01
C VAL A 178 -4.61 -6.93 -4.60
N ARG A 179 -3.43 -6.49 -4.13
CA ARG A 179 -3.29 -5.82 -2.83
C ARG A 179 -4.11 -4.54 -2.74
N LEU A 180 -4.14 -3.73 -3.79
CA LEU A 180 -4.97 -2.53 -3.85
C LEU A 180 -6.47 -2.85 -3.79
N ALA A 181 -6.92 -3.92 -4.45
CA ALA A 181 -8.31 -4.36 -4.38
C ALA A 181 -8.70 -4.79 -2.96
N LEU A 182 -7.84 -5.56 -2.27
CA LEU A 182 -8.04 -5.90 -0.85
C LEU A 182 -8.10 -4.65 0.04
N GLY A 183 -7.20 -3.69 -0.19
CA GLY A 183 -7.22 -2.39 0.48
C GLY A 183 -8.50 -1.59 0.21
N ALA A 184 -9.01 -1.60 -1.02
CA ALA A 184 -10.24 -0.92 -1.41
C ALA A 184 -11.45 -1.48 -0.66
N VAL A 185 -11.60 -2.81 -0.61
CA VAL A 185 -12.69 -3.46 0.12
C VAL A 185 -12.63 -3.09 1.61
N GLY A 186 -11.43 -3.15 2.22
CA GLY A 186 -11.22 -2.74 3.60
C GLY A 186 -11.57 -1.27 3.85
N TRP A 187 -11.19 -0.37 2.95
CA TRP A 187 -11.48 1.06 3.04
C TRP A 187 -12.98 1.34 2.92
N VAL A 188 -13.65 0.83 1.88
CA VAL A 188 -15.09 1.01 1.67
C VAL A 188 -15.88 0.43 2.83
N GLY A 189 -15.54 -0.78 3.29
CA GLY A 189 -16.21 -1.41 4.42
C GLY A 189 -16.08 -0.63 5.72
N THR A 190 -14.87 -0.15 6.03
CA THR A 190 -14.63 0.66 7.24
C THR A 190 -15.36 2.00 7.16
N LEU A 191 -15.35 2.66 6.01
CA LEU A 191 -16.08 3.90 5.77
C LEU A 191 -17.59 3.71 5.91
N ALA A 192 -18.14 2.63 5.34
CA ALA A 192 -19.56 2.33 5.45
C ALA A 192 -20.01 2.14 6.91
N VAL A 193 -19.23 1.40 7.70
CA VAL A 193 -19.52 1.24 9.14
C VAL A 193 -19.39 2.58 9.88
N TYR A 194 -18.36 3.38 9.60
CA TYR A 194 -18.20 4.71 10.20
C TYR A 194 -19.41 5.60 9.91
N MET A 195 -19.82 5.74 8.65
CA MET A 195 -20.96 6.58 8.25
C MET A 195 -22.30 6.08 8.81
N ALA A 196 -22.42 4.78 9.11
CA ALA A 196 -23.64 4.19 9.67
C ALA A 196 -23.73 4.31 11.20
N THR A 197 -22.61 4.59 11.90
CA THR A 197 -22.54 4.47 13.36
C THR A 197 -22.02 5.71 14.10
N ILE A 198 -21.45 6.68 13.37
CA ILE A 198 -20.84 7.92 13.90
C ILE A 198 -21.39 9.14 13.18
#